data_AF-A0A958IJM2-F1
#
_entry.id   AF-A0A958IJM2-F1
#
_cell.length_a   1.000
_cell.length_b   1.000
_cell.length_c   1.000
_cell.angle_alpha   90.00
_cell.angle_beta   90.00
_cell.angle_gamma   90.00
#
_symmetry.space_group_name_H-M   'P 1'
#
loop_
_entity.id
_entity.type
_entity.pdbx_description
1 polymer ?
#
loop_
_entity_poly.entity_id
_entity_poly.type
_entity_poly.pdbx_seq_one_letter_code
_entity_poly.pdbx_strand_id
1 'polypeptide(L)'
;MSNVTIATRRESELISFLRLNDFGVEEISENILRVTHLEELPVFISINGNNMYFELDLGNISSFADKDLYFKLLDLNTEILPVSFAINNSNPDDPRLVLVESRETGDLSDQELLAVFDALQLAVDKAEVLLAGYLN
;
A
#
# COMPACT_ATOMS: atom_id res chain seq x y z
N MET A 1 -27.22 -31.77 -16.08
CA MET A 1 -26.30 -31.95 -14.95
C MET A 1 -25.56 -30.65 -14.75
N SER A 2 -25.68 -30.03 -13.58
CA SER A 2 -24.90 -28.84 -13.23
C SER A 2 -23.45 -29.26 -13.01
N ASN A 3 -22.54 -28.70 -13.79
CA ASN A 3 -21.11 -28.90 -13.59
C ASN A 3 -20.72 -28.33 -12.22
N VAL A 4 -20.17 -29.20 -11.37
CA VAL A 4 -19.61 -28.81 -10.07
C VAL A 4 -18.11 -28.64 -10.26
N THR A 5 -17.61 -27.45 -9.92
CA THR A 5 -16.19 -27.10 -9.98
C THR A 5 -15.52 -27.29 -8.63
N ILE A 6 -14.22 -27.60 -8.66
CA ILE A 6 -13.37 -27.79 -7.50
C ILE A 6 -12.42 -26.59 -7.39
N ALA A 7 -12.37 -25.95 -6.22
CA ALA A 7 -11.36 -24.95 -5.90
C ALA A 7 -10.12 -25.65 -5.31
N THR A 8 -8.94 -25.36 -5.85
CA THR A 8 -7.66 -25.86 -5.33
C THR A 8 -6.87 -24.70 -4.74
N ARG A 9 -6.40 -24.84 -3.50
CA ARG A 9 -5.50 -23.89 -2.85
C ARG A 9 -4.05 -24.31 -3.08
N ARG A 10 -3.21 -23.38 -3.50
CA ARG A 10 -1.76 -23.58 -3.64
C ARG A 10 -1.06 -22.50 -2.83
N GLU A 11 -0.08 -22.90 -2.05
CA GLU A 11 0.81 -21.98 -1.34
C GLU A 11 2.05 -21.70 -2.20
N SER A 12 2.55 -20.47 -2.09
CA SER A 12 3.76 -20.02 -2.76
C SER A 12 4.47 -18.99 -1.89
N GLU A 13 5.79 -18.99 -1.95
CA GLU A 13 6.62 -17.95 -1.33
C GLU A 13 6.26 -16.57 -1.89
N LEU A 14 6.11 -15.57 -1.01
CA LEU A 14 5.69 -14.21 -1.36
C LEU A 14 6.51 -13.61 -2.50
N ILE A 15 7.85 -13.65 -2.39
CA ILE A 15 8.75 -13.05 -3.38
C ILE A 15 8.58 -13.72 -4.75
N SER A 16 8.39 -15.04 -4.76
CA SER A 16 8.18 -15.79 -6.01
C SER A 16 6.82 -15.47 -6.61
N PHE A 17 5.78 -15.35 -5.79
CA PHE A 17 4.45 -14.92 -6.22
C PHE A 17 4.48 -13.52 -6.84
N LEU A 18 5.09 -12.54 -6.16
CA LEU A 18 5.20 -11.17 -6.64
C LEU A 18 5.94 -11.11 -7.99
N ARG A 19 7.09 -11.78 -8.12
CA ARG A 19 7.85 -11.82 -9.38
C ARG A 19 7.09 -12.49 -10.53
N LEU A 20 6.24 -13.48 -10.23
CA LEU A 20 5.39 -14.14 -11.23
C LEU A 20 4.24 -13.24 -11.70
N ASN A 21 3.86 -12.23 -10.91
CA ASN A 21 2.87 -11.21 -11.25
C ASN A 21 3.55 -9.89 -11.67
N ASP A 22 4.74 -9.99 -12.28
CA ASP A 22 5.48 -8.87 -12.88
C ASP A 22 5.93 -7.75 -11.90
N PHE A 23 5.91 -8.00 -10.60
CA PHE A 23 6.50 -7.09 -9.62
C PHE A 23 8.02 -7.25 -9.54
N GLY A 24 8.73 -6.12 -9.53
CA GLY A 24 10.11 -6.04 -9.08
C GLY A 24 10.17 -6.12 -7.55
N VAL A 25 11.07 -6.96 -7.02
CA VAL A 25 11.24 -7.15 -5.57
C VAL A 25 12.70 -7.04 -5.19
N GLU A 26 13.01 -6.06 -4.34
CA GLU A 26 14.31 -5.79 -3.75
C GLU A 26 14.24 -6.03 -2.23
N GLU A 27 15.11 -6.87 -1.69
CA GLU A 27 15.22 -7.09 -0.24
C GLU A 27 16.09 -5.99 0.38
N ILE A 28 15.50 -5.11 1.19
CA ILE A 28 16.21 -4.01 1.86
C ILE A 28 16.84 -4.49 3.18
N SER A 29 16.14 -5.38 3.89
CA SER A 29 16.63 -6.06 5.09
C SER A 29 15.86 -7.36 5.30
N GLU A 30 16.19 -8.14 6.34
CA GLU A 30 15.62 -9.46 6.64
C GLU A 30 14.08 -9.51 6.59
N ASN A 31 13.40 -8.41 6.94
CA ASN A 31 11.94 -8.35 7.02
C ASN A 31 11.33 -7.17 6.24
N ILE A 32 12.11 -6.52 5.37
CA ILE A 32 11.65 -5.36 4.60
C ILE A 32 11.93 -5.59 3.12
N LEU A 33 10.87 -5.60 2.33
CA LEU A 33 10.90 -5.66 0.88
C LEU A 33 10.53 -4.30 0.31
N ARG A 34 11.20 -3.91 -0.77
CA ARG A 34 10.76 -2.84 -1.64
C ARG A 34 10.20 -3.48 -2.91
N VAL A 35 8.93 -3.20 -3.19
CA VAL A 35 8.17 -3.77 -4.29
C VAL A 35 7.85 -2.66 -5.28
N THR A 36 8.10 -2.90 -6.56
CA THR A 36 7.87 -1.94 -7.65
C THR A 36 7.07 -2.59 -8.76
N HIS A 37 6.14 -1.86 -9.35
CA HIS A 37 5.36 -2.31 -10.50
C HIS A 37 5.34 -1.21 -11.56
N LEU A 38 5.87 -1.52 -12.76
CA LEU A 38 5.91 -0.58 -13.89
C LEU A 38 6.47 0.81 -13.50
N GLU A 39 5.68 1.87 -13.66
CA GLU A 39 6.01 3.26 -13.34
C GLU A 39 5.34 3.76 -12.04
N GLU A 40 4.78 2.85 -11.25
CA GLU A 40 4.11 3.17 -9.98
C GLU A 40 5.13 3.46 -8.86
N LEU A 41 4.67 4.15 -7.82
CA LEU A 41 5.48 4.41 -6.64
C LEU A 41 5.83 3.10 -5.92
N PRO A 42 7.05 2.96 -5.37
CA PRO A 42 7.45 1.75 -4.66
C PRO A 42 6.63 1.55 -3.38
N VAL A 43 6.19 0.31 -3.17
CA VAL A 43 5.54 -0.13 -1.93
C VAL A 43 6.56 -0.84 -1.06
N PHE A 44 6.70 -0.41 0.18
CA PHE A 44 7.50 -1.08 1.18
C PHE A 44 6.64 -2.07 1.95
N ILE A 45 7.09 -3.32 2.01
CA ILE A 45 6.43 -4.39 2.75
C ILE A 45 7.30 -4.76 3.95
N SER A 46 6.76 -4.60 5.15
CA SER A 46 7.36 -5.06 6.40
C SER A 46 6.63 -6.30 6.90
N ILE A 47 7.38 -7.35 7.27
CA ILE A 47 6.83 -8.58 7.85
C ILE A 47 7.23 -8.65 9.32
N ASN A 48 6.26 -8.76 10.22
CA ASN A 48 6.53 -8.91 11.65
C ASN A 48 5.57 -9.94 12.27
N GLY A 49 6.11 -11.12 12.56
CA GLY A 49 5.32 -12.25 13.03
C GLY A 49 4.31 -12.69 11.98
N ASN A 50 3.03 -12.69 12.35
CA ASN A 50 1.93 -13.07 11.45
C ASN A 50 1.31 -11.87 10.72
N ASN A 51 1.94 -10.70 10.75
CA ASN A 51 1.43 -9.49 10.13
C ASN A 51 2.36 -9.00 9.04
N MET A 52 1.77 -8.55 7.95
CA MET A 52 2.39 -7.85 6.85
C MET A 52 1.86 -6.42 6.83
N TYR A 53 2.76 -5.44 6.68
CA TYR A 53 2.43 -4.03 6.61
C TYR A 53 2.91 -3.47 5.28
N PHE A 54 2.07 -2.69 4.64
CA PHE A 54 2.34 -2.03 3.37
C PHE A 54 2.44 -0.54 3.63
N GLU A 55 3.48 0.10 3.13
CA GLU A 55 3.67 1.54 3.21
C GLU A 55 4.13 2.10 1.86
N LEU A 56 3.49 3.18 1.41
CA LEU A 56 3.87 3.93 0.22
C LEU A 56 4.07 5.40 0.61
N ASP A 57 5.25 5.95 0.35
CA ASP A 57 5.61 7.35 0.65
C ASP A 57 5.11 8.28 -0.46
N LEU A 58 4.23 9.24 -0.09
CA LEU A 58 3.73 10.29 -0.98
C LEU A 58 4.54 11.60 -0.85
N GLY A 59 5.52 11.63 0.05
CA GLY A 59 6.44 12.73 0.26
C GLY A 59 6.09 13.60 1.46
N ASN A 60 6.88 14.67 1.62
CA ASN A 60 6.71 15.62 2.71
C ASN A 60 5.70 16.71 2.32
N ILE A 61 4.66 16.89 3.14
CA ILE A 61 3.62 17.91 2.96
C ILE A 61 3.71 19.07 3.95
N SER A 62 4.70 19.06 4.86
CA SER A 62 4.80 19.98 6.00
C SER A 62 4.81 21.47 5.63
N SER A 63 5.28 21.82 4.42
CA SER A 63 5.36 23.20 3.96
C SER A 63 4.01 23.81 3.59
N PHE A 64 3.00 23.00 3.31
CA PHE A 64 1.66 23.45 2.88
C PHE A 64 0.52 22.74 3.61
N ALA A 65 0.81 21.78 4.49
CA ALA A 65 -0.19 21.08 5.26
C ALA A 65 -0.89 22.01 6.25
N ASP A 66 -2.20 22.10 6.11
CA ASP A 66 -3.07 22.82 7.02
C ASP A 66 -4.18 21.92 7.55
N LYS A 67 -4.98 22.47 8.46
CA LYS A 67 -6.12 21.77 9.05
C LYS A 67 -7.06 21.23 7.96
N ASP A 68 -7.33 22.01 6.93
CA ASP A 68 -8.30 21.66 5.89
C ASP A 68 -7.80 20.50 5.03
N LEU A 69 -6.50 20.45 4.69
CA LEU A 69 -5.88 19.31 4.02
C LEU A 69 -6.01 18.04 4.87
N TYR A 70 -5.71 18.11 6.17
CA TYR A 70 -5.83 16.95 7.05
C TYR A 70 -7.27 16.42 7.12
N PHE A 71 -8.28 17.31 7.19
CA PHE A 71 -9.68 16.87 7.15
C PHE A 71 -10.04 16.19 5.83
N LYS A 72 -9.57 16.70 4.69
CA LYS A 72 -9.81 16.07 3.39
C LYS A 72 -9.15 14.69 3.29
N LEU A 73 -7.93 14.54 3.79
CA LEU A 73 -7.24 13.24 3.84
C LEU A 73 -8.02 12.22 4.70
N LEU A 74 -8.51 12.65 5.86
CA LEU A 74 -9.33 11.81 6.73
C LEU A 74 -10.68 11.45 6.09
N ASP A 75 -11.29 12.37 5.34
CA ASP A 75 -12.53 12.10 4.60
C ASP A 75 -12.29 11.10 3.47
N LEU A 76 -11.20 11.25 2.72
CA LEU A 76 -10.81 10.30 1.67
C LEU A 76 -10.58 8.88 2.18
N ASN A 77 -10.13 8.70 3.44
CA ASN A 77 -10.02 7.37 4.06
C ASN A 77 -11.34 6.59 4.07
N THR A 78 -12.49 7.26 3.95
CA THR A 78 -13.80 6.58 3.83
C THR A 78 -14.04 5.98 2.44
N GLU A 79 -13.24 6.37 1.44
CA GLU A 79 -13.40 5.97 0.04
C GLU A 79 -12.28 5.06 -0.49
N ILE A 80 -11.13 5.02 0.18
CA ILE A 80 -9.93 4.30 -0.28
C ILE A 80 -9.67 2.98 0.47
N LEU A 81 -10.71 2.37 1.01
CA LEU A 81 -10.56 1.10 1.72
C LEU A 81 -10.02 0.00 0.78
N PRO A 82 -9.11 -0.86 1.26
CA PRO A 82 -8.74 -1.02 2.67
C PRO A 82 -7.54 -0.16 3.13
N VAL A 83 -6.95 0.65 2.27
CA VAL A 83 -5.77 1.47 2.62
C VAL A 83 -6.20 2.74 3.37
N SER A 84 -5.23 3.45 3.95
CA SER A 84 -5.48 4.71 4.63
C SER A 84 -4.31 5.68 4.46
N PHE A 85 -4.63 6.97 4.30
CA PHE A 85 -3.68 8.04 4.50
C PHE A 85 -3.28 8.13 5.98
N ALA A 86 -1.99 8.26 6.23
CA ALA A 86 -1.40 8.48 7.54
C ALA A 86 -0.22 9.47 7.44
N ILE A 87 0.23 9.96 8.60
CA ILE A 87 1.47 10.72 8.72
C ILE A 87 2.50 9.85 9.42
N ASN A 88 3.56 9.49 8.70
CA ASN A 88 4.72 8.84 9.29
C ASN A 88 5.63 9.94 9.88
N ASN A 89 5.67 10.02 11.21
CA ASN A 89 6.49 10.97 11.96
C ASN A 89 7.67 10.32 12.67
N SER A 90 8.09 9.13 12.22
CA SER A 90 9.26 8.42 12.79
C SER A 90 10.53 9.27 12.72
N ASN A 91 10.63 10.15 11.72
CA ASN A 91 11.55 11.28 11.72
C ASN A 91 10.76 12.58 11.98
N PRO A 92 10.82 13.16 13.19
CA PRO A 92 10.04 14.36 13.54
C PRO A 92 10.38 15.60 12.70
N ASP A 93 11.61 15.67 12.16
CA ASP A 93 12.06 16.81 11.35
C ASP A 93 11.62 16.70 9.88
N ASP A 94 11.08 15.55 9.48
CA ASP A 94 10.68 15.25 8.10
C ASP A 94 9.44 14.34 8.09
N PRO A 95 8.26 14.84 8.55
CA PRO A 95 7.04 14.06 8.54
C PRO A 95 6.59 13.79 7.11
N ARG A 96 6.28 12.52 6.82
CA ARG A 96 5.88 12.05 5.50
C ARG A 96 4.39 11.72 5.46
N LEU A 97 3.72 12.16 4.41
CA LEU A 97 2.40 11.65 4.06
C LEU A 97 2.60 10.27 3.45
N VAL A 98 1.91 9.27 3.98
CA VAL A 98 2.04 7.89 3.53
C VAL A 98 0.66 7.27 3.32
N LEU A 99 0.60 6.25 2.46
CA LEU A 99 -0.51 5.29 2.42
C LEU A 99 -0.08 4.03 3.16
N VAL A 100 -0.94 3.53 4.03
CA VAL A 100 -0.67 2.35 4.83
C VAL A 100 -1.80 1.33 4.75
N GLU A 101 -1.43 0.06 4.89
CA GLU A 101 -2.35 -1.06 5.07
C GLU A 101 -1.66 -2.19 5.85
N SER A 102 -2.45 -3.08 6.47
CA SER A 102 -1.93 -4.28 7.13
C SER A 102 -2.78 -5.51 6.83
N ARG A 103 -2.12 -6.69 6.79
CA ARG A 103 -2.77 -7.98 6.57
C ARG A 103 -2.18 -9.06 7.47
N GLU A 104 -3.03 -9.97 7.93
CA GLU A 104 -2.59 -11.20 8.56
C GLU A 104 -2.10 -12.17 7.49
N THR A 105 -0.95 -12.82 7.72
CA THR A 105 -0.32 -13.71 6.73
C THR A 105 -0.87 -15.13 6.78
N GLY A 106 -1.58 -15.51 7.85
CA GLY A 106 -2.01 -16.89 8.11
C GLY A 106 -3.05 -17.44 7.11
N ASP A 107 -3.85 -16.57 6.48
CA ASP A 107 -4.86 -16.95 5.48
C ASP A 107 -4.84 -16.05 4.24
N LEU A 108 -3.74 -15.33 4.02
CA LEU A 108 -3.63 -14.36 2.92
C LEU A 108 -3.78 -15.06 1.56
N SER A 109 -4.81 -14.71 0.82
CA SER A 109 -5.01 -15.16 -0.56
C SER A 109 -4.25 -14.28 -1.56
N ASP A 110 -4.03 -14.84 -2.76
CA ASP A 110 -3.47 -14.11 -3.90
C ASP A 110 -4.32 -12.89 -4.28
N GLN A 111 -5.64 -13.06 -4.28
CA GLN A 111 -6.59 -11.98 -4.58
C GLN A 111 -6.56 -10.87 -3.53
N GLU A 112 -6.48 -11.20 -2.25
CA GLU A 112 -6.37 -10.19 -1.19
C GLU A 112 -5.05 -9.41 -1.29
N LEU A 113 -3.94 -10.09 -1.54
CA LEU A 113 -2.64 -9.44 -1.71
C LEU A 113 -2.64 -8.49 -2.91
N LEU A 114 -3.12 -8.93 -4.08
CA LEU A 114 -3.18 -8.10 -5.28
C LEU A 114 -4.15 -6.91 -5.10
N ALA A 115 -5.28 -7.13 -4.44
CA ALA A 115 -6.25 -6.06 -4.16
C ALA A 115 -5.67 -4.94 -3.27
N VAL A 116 -4.67 -5.23 -2.43
CA VAL A 116 -3.97 -4.18 -1.67
C VAL A 116 -3.18 -3.26 -2.61
N PHE A 117 -2.48 -3.81 -3.60
CA PHE A 117 -1.74 -3.00 -4.58
C PHE A 117 -2.69 -2.15 -5.44
N ASP A 118 -3.79 -2.73 -5.91
CA ASP A 118 -4.81 -1.99 -6.67
C ASP A 118 -5.40 -0.83 -5.84
N ALA A 119 -5.66 -1.07 -4.55
CA ALA A 119 -6.18 -0.04 -3.65
C ALA A 119 -5.15 1.06 -3.35
N LEU A 120 -3.87 0.70 -3.20
CA LEU A 120 -2.78 1.67 -3.05
C LEU A 120 -2.71 2.58 -4.28
N GLN A 121 -2.77 2.01 -5.50
CA GLN A 121 -2.73 2.81 -6.72
C GLN A 121 -3.95 3.74 -6.85
N LEU A 122 -5.15 3.24 -6.57
CA LEU A 122 -6.35 4.09 -6.55
C LEU A 122 -6.24 5.25 -5.55
N ALA A 123 -5.63 4.99 -4.40
CA ALA A 123 -5.42 6.00 -3.38
C ALA A 123 -4.35 7.02 -3.77
N VAL A 124 -3.30 6.61 -4.49
CA VAL A 124 -2.32 7.52 -5.11
C VAL A 124 -3.02 8.47 -6.08
N ASP A 125 -3.86 7.97 -6.98
CA ASP A 125 -4.58 8.79 -7.95
C ASP A 125 -5.45 9.86 -7.25
N LYS A 126 -6.15 9.48 -6.18
CA LYS A 126 -6.94 10.42 -5.35
C LYS A 126 -6.05 11.43 -4.61
N ALA A 127 -4.88 11.00 -4.14
CA ALA A 127 -3.91 11.88 -3.50
C ALA A 127 -3.40 12.93 -4.48
N GLU A 128 -3.05 12.55 -5.71
CA GLU A 128 -2.58 13.48 -6.74
C GLU A 128 -3.63 14.55 -7.06
N VAL A 129 -4.90 14.14 -7.24
CA VAL A 129 -6.00 15.08 -7.48
C VAL A 129 -6.18 16.06 -6.32
N LEU A 130 -6.10 15.57 -5.08
CA LEU A 130 -6.21 16.41 -3.89
C LEU A 130 -5.03 17.38 -3.78
N LEU A 131 -3.80 16.87 -3.90
CA LEU A 131 -2.56 17.61 -3.67
C LEU A 131 -2.24 18.60 -4.79
N ALA A 132 -2.69 18.35 -6.02
CA ALA A 132 -2.57 19.30 -7.13
C ALA A 132 -3.20 20.67 -6.80
N GLY A 133 -4.20 20.72 -5.92
CA GLY A 133 -4.80 21.97 -5.43
C GLY A 133 -3.89 22.80 -4.50
N TYR A 134 -2.82 22.21 -3.97
CA TYR A 134 -1.92 22.81 -2.97
C TYR A 134 -0.51 23.08 -3.52
N LEU A 135 -0.17 22.50 -4.68
CA LEU A 135 1.15 22.64 -5.33
C LEU A 135 1.22 23.76 -6.38
N ASN A 136 0.20 24.64 -6.44
CA ASN A 136 0.12 25.79 -7.35
C ASN A 136 0.56 27.10 -6.68
#